data_AF-A0A961Y819-F1
#
_entry.id   AF-A0A961Y819-F1
#
_cell.length_a   1.000
_cell.length_b   1.000
_cell.length_c   1.000
_cell.angle_alpha   90.00
_cell.angle_beta   90.00
_cell.angle_gamma   90.00
#
_symmetry.space_group_name_H-M   'P 1'
#
loop_
_entity.id
_entity.type
_entity.pdbx_description
1 polymer ?
#
loop_
_entity_poly.entity_id
_entity_poly.type
_entity_poly.pdbx_seq_one_letter_code
_entity_poly.pdbx_strand_id
1 'polypeptide(L)'
;GVAVIRVGGASDVEVKDRKDRVDDALNATRAAVEKGIVPSGGTALLRAKKAVLKLSSDNADIQAGINIVLKALEAPIRQIAENAGVEGSIVVGKLADMKGDTMGFDAQNEDYKDLVAAGIIDPTKVVRTALQDAASVAGLLITTEAMVAEVPKKDAPAMPGGGMGGMGGMGGMDF
;
A
#
# COMPACT_ATOMS: atom_id res chain seq x y z
N GLY A 1 -29.08 -13.53 1.43
CA GLY A 1 -28.96 -14.65 0.47
C GLY A 1 -27.50 -14.91 0.20
N VAL A 2 -27.14 -16.11 -0.24
CA VAL A 2 -25.76 -16.47 -0.61
C VAL A 2 -25.62 -16.36 -2.12
N ALA A 3 -24.72 -15.49 -2.58
CA ALA A 3 -24.36 -15.38 -4.00
C ALA A 3 -23.00 -16.08 -4.23
N VAL A 4 -22.86 -16.77 -5.36
CA VAL A 4 -21.64 -17.51 -5.74
C VAL A 4 -21.13 -16.98 -7.06
N ILE A 5 -19.88 -16.50 -7.07
CA ILE A 5 -19.18 -16.05 -8.29
C ILE A 5 -18.22 -17.17 -8.69
N ARG A 6 -18.36 -17.69 -9.92
CA ARG A 6 -17.46 -18.70 -10.50
C ARG A 6 -16.48 -18.01 -11.44
N VAL A 7 -15.19 -18.08 -11.13
CA VAL A 7 -14.11 -17.45 -11.92
C VAL A 7 -13.40 -18.52 -12.74
N GLY A 8 -13.14 -18.22 -14.02
CA GLY A 8 -12.46 -19.13 -14.95
C GLY A 8 -11.42 -18.40 -15.82
N GLY A 9 -10.55 -19.17 -16.47
CA GLY A 9 -9.42 -18.71 -17.28
C GLY A 9 -8.85 -19.84 -18.13
N ALA A 10 -7.94 -19.51 -19.05
CA ALA A 10 -7.35 -20.47 -19.97
C ALA A 10 -6.21 -21.31 -19.35
N SER A 11 -5.67 -20.86 -18.22
CA SER A 11 -4.65 -21.57 -17.42
C SER A 11 -4.90 -21.38 -15.93
N ASP A 12 -4.33 -22.26 -15.10
CA ASP A 12 -4.45 -22.17 -13.64
C ASP A 12 -3.88 -20.85 -13.09
N VAL A 13 -2.81 -20.34 -13.71
CA VAL A 13 -2.21 -19.05 -13.34
C VAL A 13 -3.20 -17.91 -13.58
N GLU A 14 -3.86 -17.90 -14.74
CA GLU A 14 -4.85 -16.88 -15.08
C GLU A 14 -6.11 -17.00 -14.21
N VAL A 15 -6.58 -18.22 -13.91
CA VAL A 15 -7.70 -18.45 -12.99
C VAL A 15 -7.38 -17.85 -11.62
N LYS A 16 -6.16 -18.07 -11.13
CA LYS A 16 -5.72 -17.55 -9.82
C LYS A 16 -5.70 -16.02 -9.81
N ASP A 17 -5.04 -15.38 -10.77
CA ASP A 17 -4.98 -13.91 -10.88
C ASP A 17 -6.38 -13.29 -11.03
N ARG A 18 -7.25 -13.86 -11.88
CA ARG A 18 -8.63 -13.37 -12.01
C ARG A 18 -9.44 -13.55 -10.73
N LYS A 19 -9.22 -14.64 -10.00
CA LYS A 19 -9.90 -14.89 -8.72
C LYS A 19 -9.47 -13.85 -7.69
N ASP A 20 -8.17 -13.61 -7.56
CA ASP A 20 -7.62 -12.62 -6.63
C ASP A 20 -8.22 -11.22 -6.93
N ARG A 21 -8.31 -10.83 -8.21
CA ARG A 21 -8.97 -9.56 -8.61
C ARG A 21 -10.46 -9.49 -8.25
N VAL A 22 -11.20 -10.59 -8.37
CA VAL A 22 -12.61 -10.65 -7.99
C VAL A 22 -12.77 -10.53 -6.49
N ASP A 23 -11.92 -11.20 -5.72
CA ASP A 23 -11.92 -11.12 -4.26
C ASP A 23 -11.58 -9.69 -3.79
N ASP A 24 -10.60 -9.04 -4.42
CA ASP A 24 -10.26 -7.63 -4.17
C ASP A 24 -11.42 -6.69 -4.50
N ALA A 25 -12.07 -6.85 -5.66
CA ALA A 25 -13.21 -6.03 -6.06
C ALA A 25 -14.40 -6.19 -5.10
N LEU A 26 -14.66 -7.42 -4.63
CA LEU A 26 -15.71 -7.69 -3.65
C LEU A 26 -15.41 -7.00 -2.31
N ASN A 27 -14.17 -7.09 -1.84
CA ASN A 27 -13.74 -6.46 -0.59
C ASN A 27 -13.77 -4.92 -0.69
N ALA A 28 -13.34 -4.35 -1.82
CA ALA A 28 -13.41 -2.92 -2.09
C ALA A 28 -14.87 -2.44 -2.08
N THR A 29 -15.77 -3.17 -2.74
CA THR A 29 -17.20 -2.81 -2.78
C THR A 29 -17.82 -2.86 -1.38
N ARG A 30 -17.54 -3.90 -0.58
CA ARG A 30 -17.99 -3.98 0.82
C ARG A 30 -17.49 -2.80 1.64
N ALA A 31 -16.20 -2.47 1.51
CA ALA A 31 -15.59 -1.34 2.20
C ALA A 31 -16.19 0.01 1.78
N ALA A 32 -16.53 0.17 0.50
CA ALA A 32 -17.17 1.36 -0.04
C ALA A 32 -18.60 1.53 0.49
N VAL A 33 -19.37 0.43 0.58
CA VAL A 33 -20.72 0.45 1.17
C VAL A 33 -20.67 0.83 2.65
N GLU A 34 -19.68 0.35 3.40
CA GLU A 34 -19.56 0.63 4.84
C GLU A 34 -19.18 2.07 5.16
N LYS A 35 -18.22 2.67 4.43
CA LYS A 35 -17.59 3.95 4.81
C LYS A 35 -17.55 4.99 3.69
N GLY A 36 -18.25 4.75 2.60
CA GLY A 36 -18.27 5.62 1.43
C GLY A 36 -17.00 5.53 0.60
N ILE A 37 -16.87 6.50 -0.31
CA ILE A 37 -15.84 6.57 -1.34
C ILE A 37 -15.14 7.93 -1.31
N VAL A 38 -13.93 7.97 -1.84
CA VAL A 38 -13.11 9.17 -2.01
C VAL A 38 -12.45 9.16 -3.39
N PRO A 39 -12.04 10.32 -3.94
CA PRO A 39 -11.26 10.34 -5.19
C PRO A 39 -9.94 9.57 -5.02
N SER A 40 -9.67 8.67 -5.97
CA SER A 40 -8.50 7.81 -5.98
C SER A 40 -7.23 8.55 -6.46
N GLY A 41 -6.21 7.81 -6.90
CA GLY A 41 -4.99 8.36 -7.48
C GLY A 41 -4.09 9.09 -6.48
N GLY A 42 -4.25 8.81 -5.19
CA GLY A 42 -3.59 9.57 -4.11
C GLY A 42 -4.15 10.99 -3.90
N THR A 43 -5.20 11.38 -4.64
CA THR A 43 -5.83 12.71 -4.55
C THR A 43 -6.41 12.93 -3.15
N ALA A 44 -7.11 11.95 -2.58
CA ALA A 44 -7.67 12.06 -1.23
C ALA A 44 -6.60 12.38 -0.17
N LEU A 45 -5.43 11.73 -0.23
CA LEU A 45 -4.32 11.97 0.70
C LEU A 45 -3.68 13.34 0.47
N LEU A 46 -3.49 13.73 -0.80
CA LEU A 46 -3.01 15.07 -1.14
C LEU A 46 -3.93 16.16 -0.60
N ARG A 47 -5.26 15.98 -0.70
CA ARG A 47 -6.23 16.94 -0.15
C ARG A 47 -6.22 16.94 1.39
N ALA A 48 -6.04 15.78 2.02
CA ALA A 48 -5.91 15.66 3.46
C ALA A 48 -4.72 16.44 4.04
N LYS A 49 -3.68 16.70 3.23
CA LYS A 49 -2.54 17.58 3.58
C LYS A 49 -2.99 18.93 4.13
N LYS A 50 -4.09 19.51 3.62
CA LYS A 50 -4.64 20.79 4.10
C LYS A 50 -5.02 20.77 5.58
N ALA A 51 -5.43 19.61 6.13
CA ALA A 51 -5.73 19.48 7.55
C ALA A 51 -4.43 19.44 8.38
N VAL A 52 -3.42 18.73 7.90
CA VAL A 52 -2.11 18.61 8.58
C VAL A 52 -1.35 19.94 8.58
N LEU A 53 -1.45 20.74 7.51
CA LEU A 53 -0.84 22.07 7.42
C LEU A 53 -1.33 23.07 8.48
N LYS A 54 -2.48 22.80 9.11
CA LYS A 54 -3.00 23.62 10.22
C LYS A 54 -2.34 23.31 11.56
N LEU A 55 -1.57 22.22 11.63
CA LEU A 55 -0.83 21.82 12.82
C LEU A 55 0.52 22.51 12.82
N SER A 56 0.92 23.04 13.98
CA SER A 56 2.24 23.59 14.22
C SER A 56 2.67 23.31 15.66
N SER A 57 3.97 23.26 15.91
CA SER A 57 4.52 23.09 17.24
C SER A 57 5.82 23.87 17.41
N ASP A 58 6.01 24.46 18.58
CA ASP A 58 7.28 25.10 18.95
C ASP A 58 8.38 24.07 19.28
N ASN A 59 8.01 22.81 19.47
CA ASN A 59 8.96 21.71 19.63
C ASN A 59 9.46 21.28 18.24
N ALA A 60 10.76 21.39 18.02
CA ALA A 60 11.39 21.09 16.74
C ALA A 60 11.19 19.63 16.28
N ASP A 61 11.19 18.66 17.20
CA ASP A 61 11.00 17.24 16.88
C ASP A 61 9.56 16.95 16.47
N ILE A 62 8.58 17.56 17.16
CA ILE A 62 7.17 17.46 16.78
C ILE A 62 6.94 18.12 15.42
N GLN A 63 7.53 19.29 15.18
CA GLN A 63 7.43 19.97 13.90
C GLN A 63 8.07 19.15 12.76
N ALA A 64 9.19 18.48 13.02
CA ALA A 64 9.80 17.54 12.07
C ALA A 64 8.86 16.36 11.77
N GLY A 65 8.20 15.79 12.78
CA GLY A 65 7.17 14.75 12.61
C GLY A 65 6.01 15.20 11.73
N ILE A 66 5.49 16.41 11.95
CA ILE A 66 4.44 17.01 11.09
C ILE A 66 4.93 17.11 9.64
N ASN A 67 6.16 17.59 9.43
CA ASN A 67 6.75 17.71 8.09
C ASN A 67 6.93 16.35 7.38
N ILE A 68 7.28 15.29 8.13
CA ILE A 68 7.37 13.92 7.59
C ILE A 68 6.01 13.47 7.07
N VAL A 69 4.93 13.65 7.84
CA VAL A 69 3.57 13.28 7.42
C VAL A 69 3.14 14.09 6.19
N LEU A 70 3.41 15.40 6.16
CA LEU A 70 3.11 16.26 5.01
C LEU A 70 3.77 15.75 3.72
N LYS A 71 5.01 15.29 3.79
CA LYS A 71 5.73 14.71 2.65
C LYS A 71 5.17 13.33 2.27
N ALA A 72 4.88 12.48 3.26
CA ALA A 72 4.36 11.13 3.04
C ALA A 72 3.01 11.12 2.32
N LEU A 73 2.13 12.08 2.61
CA LEU A 73 0.81 12.19 1.97
C LEU A 73 0.88 12.45 0.45
N GLU A 74 1.98 13.00 -0.06
CA GLU A 74 2.18 13.20 -1.50
C GLU A 74 2.81 12.00 -2.20
N ALA A 75 3.41 11.06 -1.45
CA ALA A 75 4.15 9.95 -2.04
C ALA A 75 3.27 9.07 -2.95
N PRO A 76 2.02 8.71 -2.59
CA PRO A 76 1.20 7.85 -3.44
C PRO A 76 0.89 8.45 -4.81
N ILE A 77 0.55 9.74 -4.87
CA ILE A 77 0.23 10.39 -6.14
C ILE A 77 1.47 10.58 -7.02
N ARG A 78 2.63 10.89 -6.41
CA ARG A 78 3.91 10.95 -7.12
C ARG A 78 4.27 9.59 -7.73
N GLN A 79 4.16 8.53 -6.94
CA GLN A 79 4.45 7.18 -7.42
C GLN A 79 3.54 6.76 -8.57
N ILE A 80 2.24 7.09 -8.49
CA ILE A 80 1.27 6.79 -9.56
C ILE A 80 1.62 7.56 -10.84
N ALA A 81 1.94 8.85 -10.72
CA ALA A 81 2.36 9.67 -11.87
C ALA A 81 3.66 9.15 -12.50
N GLU A 82 4.67 8.83 -11.70
CA GLU A 82 5.95 8.31 -12.16
C GLU A 82 5.79 6.95 -12.86
N ASN A 83 4.94 6.07 -12.33
CA ASN A 83 4.60 4.80 -12.98
C ASN A 83 3.88 4.99 -14.33
N ALA A 84 3.20 6.11 -14.52
CA ALA A 84 2.62 6.52 -15.80
C ALA A 84 3.59 7.29 -16.71
N GLY A 85 4.85 7.48 -16.29
CA GLY A 85 5.86 8.20 -17.07
C GLY A 85 5.78 9.73 -16.97
N VAL A 86 4.99 10.26 -16.04
CA VAL A 86 4.78 11.70 -15.83
C VAL A 86 5.50 12.16 -14.56
N GLU A 87 6.06 13.36 -14.58
CA GLU A 87 6.80 13.91 -13.44
C GLU A 87 5.85 14.26 -12.28
N GLY A 88 6.01 13.54 -11.16
CA GLY A 88 5.08 13.61 -10.02
C GLY A 88 5.00 14.99 -9.36
N SER A 89 6.08 15.78 -9.36
CA SER A 89 6.05 17.12 -8.74
C SER A 89 5.20 18.09 -9.54
N ILE A 90 5.23 18.05 -10.88
CA ILE A 90 4.32 18.81 -11.74
C ILE A 90 2.86 18.41 -11.46
N VAL A 91 2.57 17.12 -11.31
CA VAL A 91 1.20 16.64 -11.03
C VAL A 91 0.70 17.16 -9.69
N VAL A 92 1.51 17.01 -8.63
CA VAL A 92 1.18 17.52 -7.29
C VAL A 92 0.99 19.04 -7.31
N GLY A 93 1.89 19.79 -7.96
CA GLY A 93 1.82 21.24 -8.05
C GLY A 93 0.52 21.71 -8.72
N LYS A 94 0.21 21.16 -9.91
CA LYS A 94 -1.03 21.48 -10.64
C LYS A 94 -2.28 21.16 -9.80
N LEU A 95 -2.30 20.03 -9.10
CA LEU A 95 -3.44 19.65 -8.26
C LEU A 95 -3.56 20.48 -6.98
N ALA A 96 -2.46 21.00 -6.45
CA ALA A 96 -2.48 21.93 -5.33
C ALA A 96 -3.18 23.25 -5.70
N ASP A 97 -2.97 23.73 -6.93
CA ASP A 97 -3.58 24.95 -7.46
C ASP A 97 -5.04 24.78 -7.89
N MET A 98 -5.44 23.54 -8.24
CA MET A 98 -6.82 23.23 -8.63
C MET A 98 -7.80 23.24 -7.45
N LYS A 99 -8.95 23.87 -7.69
CA LYS A 99 -10.12 23.86 -6.79
C LYS A 99 -10.95 22.60 -7.00
N GLY A 100 -11.70 22.23 -5.97
CA GLY A 100 -12.55 21.03 -5.97
C GLY A 100 -11.85 19.86 -5.29
N ASP A 101 -12.57 19.21 -4.38
CA ASP A 101 -12.02 18.11 -3.59
C ASP A 101 -11.89 16.81 -4.41
N THR A 102 -12.66 16.71 -5.50
CA THR A 102 -12.72 15.55 -6.41
C THR A 102 -11.81 15.68 -7.64
N MET A 103 -11.26 16.86 -7.89
CA MET A 103 -10.32 17.09 -9.00
C MET A 103 -9.00 16.39 -8.71
N GLY A 104 -8.62 15.49 -9.60
CA GLY A 104 -7.41 14.67 -9.51
C GLY A 104 -6.78 14.42 -10.88
N PHE A 105 -5.72 13.62 -10.89
CA PHE A 105 -4.99 13.24 -12.10
C PHE A 105 -5.36 11.81 -12.49
N ASP A 106 -5.94 11.65 -13.67
CA ASP A 106 -6.16 10.35 -14.29
C ASP A 106 -4.88 9.94 -15.00
N ALA A 107 -4.13 9.05 -14.35
CA ALA A 107 -2.84 8.56 -14.84
C ALA A 107 -2.96 7.66 -16.08
N GLN A 108 -4.15 7.11 -16.37
CA GLN A 108 -4.34 6.27 -17.56
C GLN A 108 -4.46 7.12 -18.84
N ASN A 109 -5.11 8.28 -18.73
CA ASN A 109 -5.32 9.20 -19.87
C ASN A 109 -4.46 10.46 -19.80
N GLU A 110 -3.63 10.59 -18.76
CA GLU A 110 -2.78 11.75 -18.47
C GLU A 110 -3.55 13.09 -18.41
N ASP A 111 -4.76 13.07 -17.83
CA ASP A 111 -5.68 14.21 -17.84
C ASP A 111 -6.14 14.59 -16.43
N TYR A 112 -6.47 15.87 -16.23
CA TYR A 112 -6.98 16.38 -14.96
C TYR A 112 -8.48 16.55 -15.01
N LYS A 113 -9.19 15.76 -14.20
CA LYS A 113 -10.65 15.75 -14.20
C LYS A 113 -11.21 15.43 -12.82
N ASP A 114 -12.53 15.53 -12.70
CA ASP A 114 -13.24 15.04 -11.53
C ASP A 114 -13.17 13.51 -11.52
N LEU A 115 -12.39 12.96 -10.58
CA LEU A 115 -12.16 11.52 -10.50
C LEU A 115 -13.40 10.76 -10.04
N VAL A 116 -14.26 11.38 -9.23
CA VAL A 116 -15.50 10.74 -8.77
C VAL A 116 -16.48 10.63 -9.94
N ALA A 117 -16.63 11.71 -10.73
CA ALA A 117 -17.45 11.68 -11.94
C ALA A 117 -16.90 10.70 -12.99
N ALA A 118 -15.58 10.54 -13.06
CA ALA A 118 -14.91 9.58 -13.94
C ALA A 118 -14.95 8.12 -13.42
N GLY A 119 -15.46 7.88 -12.20
CA GLY A 119 -15.49 6.55 -11.58
C GLY A 119 -14.14 6.05 -11.04
N ILE A 120 -13.14 6.93 -10.95
CA ILE A 120 -11.81 6.66 -10.40
C ILE A 120 -11.85 6.93 -8.89
N ILE A 121 -12.34 5.93 -8.15
CA ILE A 121 -12.71 6.06 -6.74
C ILE A 121 -12.09 4.95 -5.89
N ASP A 122 -11.72 5.31 -4.66
CA ASP A 122 -11.26 4.35 -3.65
C ASP A 122 -12.25 4.29 -2.49
N PRO A 123 -12.43 3.13 -1.83
CA PRO A 123 -13.17 3.06 -0.58
C PRO A 123 -12.47 3.88 0.51
N THR A 124 -13.20 4.76 1.20
CA THR A 124 -12.65 5.60 2.28
C THR A 124 -11.96 4.77 3.36
N LYS A 125 -12.50 3.58 3.65
CA LYS A 125 -11.93 2.64 4.63
C LYS A 125 -10.51 2.25 4.26
N VAL A 126 -10.26 1.94 2.99
CA VAL A 126 -8.97 1.46 2.50
C VAL A 126 -7.91 2.56 2.64
N VAL A 127 -8.20 3.76 2.14
CA VAL A 127 -7.27 4.89 2.20
C VAL A 127 -6.93 5.26 3.65
N ARG A 128 -7.92 5.31 4.55
CA ARG A 128 -7.68 5.62 5.97
C ARG A 128 -6.86 4.52 6.64
N THR A 129 -7.24 3.26 6.46
CA THR A 129 -6.56 2.13 7.10
C THR A 129 -5.12 2.01 6.62
N ALA A 130 -4.86 2.18 5.32
CA ALA A 130 -3.50 2.20 4.78
C ALA A 130 -2.62 3.27 5.44
N LEU A 131 -3.14 4.51 5.61
CA LEU A 131 -2.39 5.57 6.28
C LEU A 131 -2.14 5.27 7.77
N GLN A 132 -3.14 4.73 8.48
CA GLN A 132 -3.04 4.40 9.90
C GLN A 132 -2.03 3.27 10.14
N ASP A 133 -2.08 2.22 9.32
CA ASP A 133 -1.18 1.07 9.43
C ASP A 133 0.26 1.48 9.08
N ALA A 134 0.44 2.29 8.02
CA ALA A 134 1.75 2.82 7.66
C ALA A 134 2.34 3.70 8.78
N ALA A 135 1.54 4.59 9.36
CA ALA A 135 1.97 5.43 10.48
C ALA A 135 2.30 4.61 11.73
N SER A 136 1.54 3.54 12.00
CA SER A 136 1.77 2.63 13.13
C SER A 136 3.12 1.93 13.01
N VAL A 137 3.41 1.32 11.85
CA VAL A 137 4.69 0.64 11.61
C VAL A 137 5.86 1.63 11.60
N ALA A 138 5.70 2.78 10.95
CA ALA A 138 6.75 3.82 10.94
C ALA A 138 7.05 4.35 12.35
N GLY A 139 6.02 4.55 13.18
CA GLY A 139 6.17 4.97 14.57
C GLY A 139 6.91 3.94 15.42
N LEU A 140 6.64 2.64 15.22
CA LEU A 140 7.40 1.59 15.89
C LEU A 140 8.87 1.62 15.47
N LEU A 141 9.13 1.65 14.16
CA LEU A 141 10.48 1.58 13.59
C LEU A 141 11.35 2.79 13.99
N ILE A 142 10.81 4.01 13.99
CA ILE A 142 11.59 5.21 14.31
C ILE A 142 12.04 5.26 15.78
N THR A 143 11.33 4.55 16.67
CA THR A 143 11.68 4.40 18.09
C THR A 143 12.49 3.14 18.40
N THR A 144 12.79 2.33 17.39
CA THR A 144 13.52 1.07 17.58
C THR A 144 15.02 1.33 17.64
N GLU A 145 15.58 1.31 18.86
CA GLU A 145 17.02 1.51 19.08
C GLU A 145 17.86 0.25 18.89
N ALA A 146 17.25 -0.94 18.99
CA ALA A 146 17.94 -2.22 18.85
C ALA A 146 17.05 -3.30 18.25
N MET A 147 17.67 -4.22 17.50
CA MET A 147 17.03 -5.41 16.94
C MET A 147 17.89 -6.64 17.23
N VAL A 148 17.26 -7.70 17.72
CA VAL A 148 17.90 -9.02 17.91
C VAL A 148 17.42 -9.93 16.80
N ALA A 149 18.36 -10.52 16.07
CA ALA A 149 18.09 -11.44 14.97
C ALA A 149 18.80 -12.77 15.21
N GLU A 150 18.24 -13.85 14.65
CA GLU A 150 18.92 -15.15 14.61
C GLU A 150 20.12 -15.08 13.66
N VAL A 151 21.19 -15.81 14.01
CA VAL A 151 22.35 -15.96 13.12
C VAL A 151 21.88 -16.66 11.84
N PRO A 152 22.25 -16.16 10.64
CA PRO A 152 21.92 -16.82 9.39
C PRO A 152 22.38 -18.28 9.43
N LYS A 153 21.42 -19.21 9.29
CA LYS A 153 21.75 -20.63 9.19
C LYS A 153 22.59 -20.81 7.93
N LYS A 154 23.77 -21.42 8.06
CA LYS A 154 24.50 -21.89 6.89
C LYS A 154 23.64 -22.98 6.25
N ASP A 155 23.28 -22.81 4.98
CA ASP A 155 22.67 -23.88 4.22
C ASP A 155 23.53 -25.13 4.36
N ALA A 156 22.96 -26.19 4.93
CA ALA A 156 23.63 -27.48 4.94
C ALA A 156 23.85 -27.87 3.47
N PRO A 157 25.07 -28.24 3.06
CA PRO A 157 25.30 -28.70 1.69
C PRO A 157 24.29 -29.81 1.40
N ALA A 158 23.51 -29.65 0.33
CA ALA A 158 22.61 -30.68 -0.12
C ALA A 158 23.41 -31.97 -0.24
N MET A 159 23.12 -32.93 0.64
CA MET A 159 23.78 -34.23 0.63
C MET A 159 23.70 -34.78 -0.79
N PRO A 160 24.84 -35.04 -1.46
CA PRO A 160 24.82 -35.65 -2.78
C PRO A 160 23.99 -36.91 -2.68
N GLY A 161 23.03 -37.10 -3.59
CA GLY A 161 22.23 -38.30 -3.67
C GLY A 161 23.15 -39.52 -3.77
N GLY A 162 23.39 -40.16 -2.63
CA GLY A 162 24.13 -41.40 -2.48
C GLY A 162 23.12 -42.47 -2.11
N GLY A 163 22.88 -43.38 -3.04
CA GLY A 163 21.98 -44.50 -2.83
C GLY A 163 22.39 -45.39 -1.66
N MET A 164 21.40 -46.13 -1.18
CA MET A 164 21.52 -47.44 -0.56
C MET A 164 22.38 -47.54 0.72
N GLY A 165 21.71 -47.72 1.85
CA GLY A 165 22.20 -48.63 2.88
C GLY A 165 22.27 -48.08 4.30
N GLY A 166 21.54 -48.75 5.19
CA GLY A 166 22.11 -49.18 6.46
C GLY A 166 22.13 -48.16 7.61
N MET A 167 21.11 -48.27 8.46
CA MET A 167 21.25 -48.51 9.90
C MET A 167 22.20 -47.62 10.74
N GLY A 168 21.57 -46.92 11.69
CA GLY A 168 22.12 -46.71 13.04
C GLY A 168 22.78 -45.37 13.27
N GLY A 169 22.42 -44.70 14.37
CA GLY A 169 23.17 -43.55 14.83
C GLY A 169 22.37 -42.58 15.69
N MET A 170 22.11 -42.98 16.92
CA MET A 170 21.74 -42.15 18.05
C MET A 170 22.70 -40.94 18.22
N GLY A 171 22.17 -39.80 18.64
CA GLY A 171 22.93 -38.85 19.48
C GLY A 171 22.89 -37.40 19.04
N GLY A 172 22.39 -36.53 19.93
CA GLY A 172 22.68 -35.10 19.90
C GLY A 172 21.49 -34.22 20.28
N MET A 173 21.14 -34.20 21.57
CA MET A 173 20.50 -33.03 22.18
C MET A 173 21.44 -31.84 22.05
N ASP A 174 20.93 -30.72 21.56
CA ASP A 174 21.41 -29.40 21.98
C ASP A 174 20.18 -28.55 22.31
N PHE A 175 20.32 -27.82 23.41
CA PHE A 175 19.31 -27.02 24.09
C PHE A 175 18.73 -25.90 23.23
#